data_AF-A0A4R9QZ49-F1
#
_entry.id   AF-A0A4R9QZ49-F1
#
_cell.length_a   1.000
_cell.length_b   1.000
_cell.length_c   1.000
_cell.angle_alpha   90.00
_cell.angle_beta   90.00
_cell.angle_gamma   90.00
#
_symmetry.space_group_name_H-M   'P 1'
#
loop_
_entity.id
_entity.type
_entity.pdbx_description
1 polymer ?
#
loop_
_entity_poly.entity_id
_entity_poly.type
_entity_poly.pdbx_seq_one_letter_code
_entity_poly.pdbx_strand_id
1 'polypeptide(L)' 'MSLASHLDELQRKHGDIERELIDAMNHPSVDDLEIASLKRRKLAIKDEIEKLKAKPTAH' A
#
# COMPACT_ATOMS: atom_id res chain seq x y z
N MET A 1 21.74 0.65 1.00
CA MET A 1 20.30 0.49 0.72
C MET A 1 19.84 1.74 0.00
N SER A 2 19.51 1.68 -1.28
CA SER A 2 19.16 2.87 -2.06
C SER A 2 17.68 3.22 -1.87
N LEU A 3 17.34 4.49 -2.11
CA LEU A 3 15.95 4.97 -2.16
C LEU A 3 15.06 4.11 -3.08
N ALA A 4 15.66 3.57 -4.15
CA ALA A 4 14.98 2.72 -5.13
C ALA A 4 14.56 1.36 -4.55
N SER A 5 15.41 0.74 -3.71
CA SER A 5 15.06 -0.53 -3.05
C SER A 5 13.86 -0.37 -2.12
N HIS A 6 13.80 0.73 -1.37
CA HIS A 6 12.68 0.99 -0.46
C HIS A 6 11.38 1.30 -1.22
N LEU A 7 11.48 2.00 -2.35
CA LEU A 7 10.34 2.23 -3.24
C LEU A 7 9.80 0.91 -3.84
N ASP A 8 10.68 0.00 -4.27
CA ASP A 8 10.29 -1.31 -4.82
C ASP A 8 9.55 -2.15 -3.76
N GLU A 9 10.07 -2.18 -2.53
CA GLU A 9 9.42 -2.87 -1.41
C GLU A 9 8.03 -2.31 -1.09
N LEU A 10 7.88 -0.97 -1.07
CA LEU A 10 6.60 -0.32 -0.84
C LEU A 10 5.62 -0.61 -1.98
N GLN A 11 6.07 -0.61 -3.23
CA GLN A 11 5.24 -0.96 -4.38
C GLN A 11 4.78 -2.42 -4.34
N ARG A 12 5.65 -3.35 -3.96
CA ARG A 12 5.28 -4.76 -3.75
C ARG A 12 4.19 -4.89 -2.68
N LYS A 13 4.41 -4.29 -1.50
CA LYS A 13 3.43 -4.31 -0.41
C LYS A 13 2.09 -3.68 -0.82
N HIS A 14 2.12 -2.59 -1.59
CA HIS A 14 0.89 -1.98 -2.11
C HIS A 14 0.12 -2.98 -3.00
N GLY A 15 0.81 -3.68 -3.90
CA GLY A 15 0.21 -4.69 -4.76
C GLY A 15 -0.37 -5.88 -3.99
N ASP A 16 0.31 -6.33 -2.93
CA ASP A 16 -0.19 -7.42 -2.09
C ASP A 16 -1.47 -7.03 -1.34
N ILE A 17 -1.51 -5.83 -0.75
CA ILE A 17 -2.72 -5.30 -0.08
C ILE A 17 -3.87 -5.12 -1.08
N GLU A 18 -3.58 -4.74 -2.32
CA GLU A 18 -4.59 -4.60 -3.36
C GLU A 18 -5.22 -5.95 -3.74
N ARG A 19 -4.41 -7.02 -3.78
CA ARG A 19 -4.90 -8.39 -3.97
C ARG A 19 -5.75 -8.86 -2.78
N GLU A 20 -5.24 -8.69 -1.56
CA GLU A 20 -5.99 -9.02 -0.34
C GLU A 20 -7.33 -8.29 -0.29
N LEU A 21 -7.37 -7.01 -0.69
CA LEU A 21 -8.60 -6.24 -0.74
C LEU A 21 -9.60 -6.79 -1.78
N ILE A 22 -9.13 -7.17 -2.97
CA ILE A 22 -9.98 -7.74 -4.01
C ILE A 22 -10.55 -9.08 -3.56
N ASP A 23 -9.72 -9.96 -2.98
CA ASP A 23 -10.15 -11.25 -2.45
C ASP A 23 -11.15 -11.08 -1.31
N ALA A 24 -10.89 -10.14 -0.40
CA ALA A 24 -11.78 -9.80 0.70
C ALA A 24 -13.13 -9.26 0.19
N MET A 25 -13.13 -8.37 -0.80
CA MET A 25 -14.37 -7.84 -1.41
C MET A 25 -15.16 -8.89 -2.19
N ASN A 26 -14.48 -9.91 -2.73
CA ASN A 26 -15.14 -11.03 -3.40
C ASN A 26 -15.72 -12.06 -2.43
N HIS A 27 -15.35 -12.00 -1.14
CA HIS A 27 -15.84 -12.92 -0.13
C HIS A 27 -17.02 -12.28 0.65
N PRO A 28 -18.27 -12.74 0.47
CA PRO A 28 -19.45 -12.12 1.10
C PRO A 28 -19.50 -12.26 2.63
N SER A 29 -18.60 -13.05 3.23
CA SER A 29 -18.47 -13.23 4.68
C SER A 29 -17.31 -12.44 5.31
N VAL A 30 -16.60 -11.63 4.51
CA VAL A 30 -15.54 -10.77 5.06
C VAL A 30 -16.18 -9.61 5.83
N ASP A 31 -15.54 -9.25 6.94
CA ASP A 31 -15.98 -8.14 7.78
C ASP A 31 -15.68 -6.79 7.10
N ASP A 32 -16.64 -5.88 7.09
CA ASP A 32 -16.46 -4.51 6.60
C ASP A 32 -15.32 -3.79 7.33
N LEU A 33 -15.06 -4.14 8.60
CA LEU A 33 -13.91 -3.65 9.37
C LEU A 33 -12.58 -4.08 8.75
N GLU A 34 -12.50 -5.31 8.24
CA GLU A 34 -11.30 -5.84 7.60
C GLU A 34 -11.04 -5.11 6.28
N ILE A 35 -12.07 -4.93 5.45
CA ILE A 35 -12.00 -4.13 4.22
C ILE A 35 -11.56 -2.69 4.52
N ALA A 36 -12.12 -2.07 5.56
CA ALA A 36 -11.76 -0.72 5.98
C ALA A 36 -10.29 -0.64 6.43
N SER A 37 -9.80 -1.67 7.14
CA SER A 37 -8.41 -1.76 7.58
C SER A 37 -7.45 -1.89 6.38
N LEU A 38 -7.77 -2.73 5.40
CA LEU A 38 -6.98 -2.93 4.19
C LEU A 38 -6.93 -1.64 3.35
N LYS A 39 -8.06 -0.94 3.20
CA LYS A 39 -8.11 0.38 2.54
C LYS A 39 -7.23 1.41 3.24
N ARG A 40 -7.24 1.46 4.58
CA ARG A 40 -6.38 2.38 5.35
C ARG A 40 -4.90 2.05 5.17
N ARG A 41 -4.53 0.76 5.21
CA ARG A 41 -3.13 0.34 4.97
C ARG A 41 -2.69 0.67 3.54
N LYS A 42 -3.55 0.43 2.54
CA LYS A 42 -3.31 0.82 1.15
C LYS A 42 -3.05 2.31 1.01
N LEU A 43 -3.88 3.14 1.64
CA LEU A 43 -3.72 4.60 1.63
C LEU A 43 -2.40 5.02 2.29
N ALA A 44 -2.07 4.46 3.46
CA ALA A 44 -0.82 4.76 4.15
C ALA A 44 0.44 4.44 3.32
N ILE A 45 0.46 3.29 2.65
CA ILE A 45 1.58 2.93 1.76
C ILE A 45 1.65 3.86 0.56
N LYS A 46 0.50 4.23 -0.02
CA LYS A 46 0.44 5.20 -1.12
C LYS A 46 1.02 6.55 -0.68
N ASP A 47 0.61 7.05 0.49
CA ASP A 47 1.12 8.31 1.04
C ASP A 47 2.62 8.23 1.32
N GLU A 48 3.11 7.09 1.79
CA GLU A 48 4.54 6.86 2.01
C GLU A 48 5.33 6.88 0.69
N ILE A 49 4.83 6.19 -0.35
CA ILE A 49 5.38 6.23 -1.71
C ILE A 49 5.40 7.65 -2.26
N GLU A 50 4.28 8.38 -2.15
CA GLU A 50 4.20 9.76 -2.62
C GLU A 50 5.15 10.66 -1.85
N LYS A 51 5.26 10.51 -0.53
CA LYS A 51 6.22 11.27 0.29
C LYS A 51 7.67 10.96 -0.08
N LEU A 52 7.98 9.71 -0.42
CA LEU A 52 9.30 9.29 -0.90
C LEU A 52 9.61 9.82 -2.29
N LYS A 53 8.63 9.88 -3.19
CA LYS A 53 8.75 10.49 -4.52
C LYS A 53 8.82 12.02 -4.48
N ALA A 54 8.07 12.64 -3.57
CA ALA A 54 7.92 14.08 -3.45
C ALA A 54 9.02 14.71 -2.59
N LYS A 55 9.74 13.94 -1.77
CA LYS A 55 11.02 14.39 -1.21
C LYS A 55 11.93 14.70 -2.41
N PRO A 56 12.21 15.98 -2.69
CA PRO A 56 13.21 16.30 -3.68
C PRO A 56 14.48 15.74 -3.08
N THR A 57 15.09 14.77 -3.73
CA THR A 57 16.49 14.44 -3.48
C THR A 57 17.27 15.68 -3.88
N ALA A 58 17.37 16.65 -2.97
CA ALA A 58 18.33 17.73 -3.04
C ALA A 58 19.69 17.04 -2.89
N HIS A 59 20.27 16.72 -4.03
CA HIS A 59 21.64 16.29 -4.19
C HIS A 59 22.31 17.20 -5.21
#